data_AF-A0A8T0AIQ3-F1
#
_entry.id   AF-A0A8T0AIQ3-F1
#
_cell.length_a   1.000
_cell.length_b   1.000
_cell.length_c   1.000
_cell.angle_alpha   90.00
_cell.angle_beta   90.00
_cell.angle_gamma   90.00
#
_symmetry.space_group_name_H-M   'P 1'
#
loop_
_entity.id
_entity.type
_entity.pdbx_description
1 polymer ?
#
loop_
_entity_poly.entity_id
_entity_poly.type
_entity_poly.pdbx_seq_one_letter_code
_entity_poly.pdbx_strand_id
1 'polypeptide(L)'
;MAVWSCRLLRLGDVLINTAAVTVPRTRAQTSPEGVSVVIGCVRSLKTSTWWDEHLTADNMEFLKREVTENFKDLTEARLNPLKDEAWPRHVWDEQSRRVGLVAVKLGMMPVWTKSGDRHVVTMLQVQDCHVIKHIPKDEYNGTSAALIVGAKNVSPFHRSSEYLEQFHNAGVPPKQKLTTFSVTENAVIKPGTPLYAAHFRPGQYVDLTAKTIGKGFQGVMKRWGFKGQPATHGQTKTHRRPGALGPGGDPAKVFKGKKMPGKMGNIYDTSFGLKVWRVNTKHNILYVNGSVPGHRNCLVKVRDTILPRHVLKNRNPPFPTFFTDDEELPEDLYADDLFQFGEPTLE
;
A
#
# COMPACT_ATOMS: atom_id res chain seq x y z
N MET A 1 -22.45 -10.46 -16.58
CA MET A 1 -22.47 -11.92 -16.33
C MET A 1 -23.89 -12.32 -15.98
N ALA A 2 -24.50 -13.26 -16.72
CA ALA A 2 -25.86 -13.70 -16.45
C ALA A 2 -25.85 -14.68 -15.26
N VAL A 3 -26.56 -14.33 -14.18
CA VAL A 3 -26.77 -15.21 -13.03
C VAL A 3 -28.15 -15.84 -13.17
N TRP A 4 -28.20 -17.17 -13.23
CA TRP A 4 -29.44 -17.92 -13.21
C TRP A 4 -29.81 -18.17 -11.76
N SER A 5 -30.84 -17.50 -11.27
CA SER A 5 -31.45 -17.80 -9.97
C SER A 5 -32.83 -18.42 -10.22
N CYS A 6 -33.00 -19.70 -9.89
CA CYS A 6 -34.32 -20.31 -9.86
C CYS A 6 -35.04 -19.84 -8.59
N ARG A 7 -36.05 -18.98 -8.73
CA ARG A 7 -37.05 -18.76 -7.68
C ARG A 7 -38.28 -19.60 -8.02
N LEU A 8 -38.68 -20.48 -7.12
CA LEU A 8 -39.99 -21.14 -7.17
C LEU A 8 -41.03 -20.10 -6.72
N LEU A 9 -41.91 -19.68 -7.64
CA LEU A 9 -43.08 -18.89 -7.31
C LEU A 9 -44.25 -19.85 -7.08
N ARG A 10 -44.76 -19.92 -5.84
CA ARG A 10 -46.03 -20.58 -5.52
C ARG A 10 -47.11 -19.50 -5.37
N LEU A 11 -48.26 -19.72 -6.00
CA LEU A 11 -49.51 -19.01 -5.70
C LEU A 11 -50.16 -19.71 -4.50
N GLY A 12 -50.17 -19.08 -3.32
CA GLY A 12 -50.85 -19.55 -2.11
C GLY A 12 -49.97 -19.67 -0.86
N ASP A 13 -50.57 -19.36 0.30
CA ASP A 13 -49.94 -19.13 1.61
C ASP A 13 -49.47 -20.40 2.34
N VAL A 14 -48.28 -20.92 2.05
CA VAL A 14 -47.44 -21.67 3.02
C VAL A 14 -45.95 -21.57 2.62
N LEU A 15 -45.11 -21.02 3.49
CA LEU A 15 -43.65 -20.98 3.35
C LEU A 15 -43.03 -22.36 3.66
N ILE A 16 -42.30 -22.94 2.71
CA ILE A 16 -41.43 -24.12 2.97
C ILE A 16 -39.98 -23.71 2.72
N ASN A 17 -39.15 -23.87 3.75
CA ASN A 17 -37.73 -23.55 3.74
C ASN A 17 -36.93 -24.40 2.74
N THR A 18 -35.89 -23.76 2.22
CA THR A 18 -35.00 -24.23 1.15
C THR A 18 -34.29 -25.54 1.50
N ALA A 19 -34.60 -26.61 0.77
CA ALA A 19 -33.74 -27.78 0.62
C ALA A 19 -33.61 -28.12 -0.87
N ALA A 20 -32.39 -28.47 -1.29
CA ALA A 20 -32.06 -28.74 -2.69
C ALA A 20 -32.82 -29.98 -3.20
N VAL A 21 -33.68 -29.79 -4.19
CA VAL A 21 -34.39 -30.87 -4.88
C VAL A 21 -33.64 -31.22 -6.16
N THR A 22 -33.06 -32.42 -6.22
CA THR A 22 -32.57 -33.04 -7.45
C THR A 22 -33.74 -33.42 -8.36
N VAL A 23 -33.75 -32.91 -9.59
CA VAL A 23 -34.80 -33.15 -10.59
C VAL A 23 -34.52 -34.46 -11.36
N PRO A 24 -35.43 -35.44 -11.40
CA PRO A 24 -35.30 -36.58 -12.30
C PRO A 24 -35.76 -36.22 -13.72
N ARG A 25 -35.09 -36.78 -14.73
CA ARG A 25 -35.44 -36.64 -16.15
C ARG A 25 -36.78 -37.31 -16.46
N THR A 26 -37.64 -36.56 -17.13
CA THR A 26 -38.70 -36.99 -18.07
C THR A 26 -39.71 -38.04 -17.58
N ARG A 27 -40.89 -37.58 -17.13
CA ARG A 27 -42.21 -38.05 -17.61
C ARG A 27 -43.29 -37.11 -17.08
N ALA A 28 -44.18 -36.61 -17.94
CA ALA A 28 -45.36 -35.89 -17.51
C ALA A 28 -46.33 -36.89 -16.85
N GLN A 29 -46.59 -36.71 -15.56
CA GLN A 29 -47.73 -37.31 -14.86
C GLN A 29 -48.63 -36.17 -14.39
N THR A 30 -49.85 -36.15 -14.89
CA THR A 30 -50.92 -35.26 -14.47
C THR A 30 -51.66 -35.91 -13.30
N SER A 31 -51.53 -35.36 -12.09
CA SER A 31 -52.38 -35.67 -10.93
C SER A 31 -53.60 -34.74 -10.89
N PRO A 32 -54.78 -35.20 -10.46
CA PRO A 32 -56.07 -34.50 -10.63
C PRO A 32 -56.42 -33.52 -9.49
N GLU A 33 -55.43 -32.95 -8.80
CA GLU A 33 -55.65 -31.86 -7.84
C GLU A 33 -54.84 -30.64 -8.30
N GLY A 34 -55.57 -29.58 -8.67
CA GLY A 34 -55.06 -28.43 -9.40
C GLY A 34 -54.08 -27.56 -8.63
N VAL A 35 -52.82 -27.97 -8.56
CA VAL A 35 -51.69 -27.10 -8.22
C VAL A 35 -50.63 -27.23 -9.32
N SER A 36 -50.73 -26.37 -10.33
CA SER A 36 -49.68 -26.21 -11.34
C SER A 36 -48.49 -25.50 -10.71
N VAL A 37 -47.41 -26.24 -10.42
CA VAL A 37 -46.13 -25.62 -10.04
C VAL A 37 -45.49 -25.06 -11.30
N VAL A 38 -45.72 -23.77 -11.56
CA VAL A 38 -45.04 -23.04 -12.64
C VAL A 38 -43.61 -22.76 -12.19
N ILE A 39 -42.66 -23.54 -12.67
CA ILE A 39 -41.23 -23.26 -12.48
C ILE A 39 -40.84 -22.17 -13.48
N GLY A 40 -41.01 -20.91 -13.07
CA GLY A 40 -40.54 -19.75 -13.82
C GLY A 40 -39.02 -19.60 -13.69
N CYS A 41 -38.27 -19.86 -14.75
CA CYS A 41 -36.85 -19.53 -14.77
C CYS A 41 -36.69 -18.05 -15.14
N VAL A 42 -36.50 -17.19 -14.13
CA VAL A 42 -36.23 -15.76 -14.36
C VAL A 42 -34.76 -15.57 -14.71
N ARG A 43 -34.48 -15.28 -15.97
CA ARG A 43 -33.14 -14.87 -16.42
C ARG A 43 -32.92 -13.41 -16.03
N SER A 44 -32.30 -13.17 -14.86
CA SER A 44 -31.87 -11.81 -14.50
C SER A 44 -30.67 -11.41 -15.36
N LEU A 45 -30.88 -10.49 -16.30
CA LEU A 45 -29.79 -9.82 -17.01
C LEU A 45 -29.26 -8.71 -16.10
N LYS A 46 -28.18 -8.98 -15.37
CA LYS A 46 -27.44 -7.93 -14.66
C LYS A 46 -26.52 -7.22 -15.66
N THR A 47 -26.92 -6.04 -16.09
CA THR A 47 -26.05 -5.09 -16.77
C THR A 47 -25.09 -4.49 -15.74
N SER A 48 -23.81 -4.38 -16.09
CA SER A 48 -22.84 -3.66 -15.27
C SER A 48 -23.05 -2.18 -15.50
N THR A 49 -23.36 -1.44 -14.45
CA THR A 49 -23.49 0.01 -14.50
C THR A 49 -22.27 0.70 -13.89
N TRP A 50 -22.02 1.94 -14.31
CA TRP A 50 -21.03 2.82 -13.69
C TRP A 50 -21.72 3.92 -12.88
N TRP A 51 -20.98 4.57 -11.99
CA TRP A 51 -21.55 5.54 -11.05
C TRP A 51 -22.21 6.74 -11.77
N ASP A 52 -21.72 7.11 -12.95
CA ASP A 52 -22.10 8.29 -13.74
C ASP A 52 -23.13 8.02 -14.85
N GLU A 53 -23.48 6.75 -15.12
CA GLU A 53 -24.27 6.36 -16.30
C GLU A 53 -25.70 6.94 -16.32
N HIS A 54 -26.29 7.18 -15.15
CA HIS A 54 -27.69 7.61 -15.02
C HIS A 54 -27.83 9.01 -14.40
N LEU A 55 -26.75 9.79 -14.37
CA LEU A 55 -26.73 11.14 -13.78
C LEU A 55 -26.76 12.22 -14.86
N THR A 56 -27.48 13.32 -14.58
CA THR A 56 -27.38 14.56 -15.37
C THR A 56 -26.05 15.25 -15.09
N ALA A 57 -25.62 16.16 -15.98
CA ALA A 57 -24.39 16.93 -15.81
C ALA A 57 -24.35 17.68 -14.46
N ASP A 58 -25.44 18.36 -14.13
CA ASP A 58 -25.59 19.12 -12.89
C ASP A 58 -25.46 18.21 -11.66
N ASN A 59 -26.07 17.02 -11.70
CA ASN A 59 -25.99 16.06 -10.59
C ASN A 59 -24.59 15.46 -10.44
N MET A 60 -23.86 15.25 -11.55
CA MET A 60 -22.47 14.79 -11.49
C MET A 60 -21.56 15.82 -10.83
N GLU A 61 -21.72 17.10 -11.15
CA GLU A 61 -20.95 18.19 -10.53
C GLU A 61 -21.27 18.33 -9.05
N PHE A 62 -22.56 18.28 -8.70
CA PHE A 62 -23.03 18.26 -7.32
C PHE A 62 -22.39 17.13 -6.52
N LEU A 63 -22.47 15.88 -7.01
CA LEU A 63 -21.89 14.72 -6.31
C LEU A 63 -20.38 14.83 -6.14
N LYS A 64 -19.65 15.32 -7.14
CA LYS A 64 -18.20 15.53 -7.03
C LYS A 64 -17.86 16.55 -5.96
N ARG A 65 -18.63 17.63 -5.89
CA ARG A 65 -18.46 18.69 -4.88
C ARG A 65 -18.76 18.15 -3.49
N GLU A 66 -19.91 17.52 -3.30
CA GLU A 66 -20.35 16.95 -2.03
C GLU A 66 -19.34 15.92 -1.50
N VAL A 67 -18.85 15.01 -2.36
CA VAL A 67 -17.81 14.04 -1.97
C VAL A 67 -16.51 14.73 -1.56
N THR A 68 -16.14 15.81 -2.24
CA THR A 68 -14.92 16.56 -1.90
C THR A 68 -15.07 17.31 -0.58
N GLU A 69 -16.22 17.92 -0.31
CA GLU A 69 -16.55 18.59 0.96
C GLU A 69 -16.57 17.56 2.10
N ASN A 70 -17.30 16.45 1.94
CA ASN A 70 -17.32 15.36 2.92
C ASN A 70 -15.90 14.81 3.22
N PHE A 71 -15.02 14.73 2.22
CA PHE A 71 -13.64 14.26 2.44
C PHE A 71 -12.81 15.26 3.23
N LYS A 72 -13.02 16.56 3.03
CA LYS A 72 -12.37 17.61 3.84
C LYS A 72 -12.88 17.52 5.28
N ASP A 73 -14.19 17.48 5.47
CA ASP A 73 -14.80 17.42 6.79
C ASP A 73 -14.34 16.19 7.59
N LEU A 74 -14.30 15.01 6.95
CA LEU A 74 -13.78 13.78 7.57
C LEU A 74 -12.30 13.89 7.93
N THR A 75 -11.49 14.58 7.11
CA THR A 75 -10.07 14.75 7.38
C THR A 75 -9.84 15.76 8.51
N GLU A 76 -10.58 16.87 8.50
CA GLU A 76 -10.52 17.94 9.51
C GLU A 76 -10.97 17.44 10.89
N ALA A 77 -12.04 16.64 10.93
CA ALA A 77 -12.53 16.03 12.17
C ALA A 77 -11.48 15.14 12.84
N ARG A 78 -10.53 14.57 12.08
CA ARG A 78 -9.49 13.66 12.58
C ARG A 78 -8.15 14.33 12.86
N LEU A 79 -8.00 15.63 12.63
CA LEU A 79 -6.73 16.33 12.86
C LEU A 79 -6.27 16.33 14.32
N ASN A 80 -7.22 16.27 15.27
CA ASN A 80 -6.94 16.35 16.72
C ASN A 80 -7.19 15.00 17.42
N PRO A 81 -6.38 13.96 17.16
CA PRO A 81 -6.61 12.61 17.69
C PRO A 81 -6.53 12.52 19.21
N LEU A 82 -5.96 13.52 19.90
CA LEU A 82 -5.82 13.51 21.35
C LEU A 82 -7.08 13.91 22.10
N LYS A 83 -7.94 14.71 21.48
CA LYS A 83 -9.22 15.12 22.05
C LYS A 83 -10.24 13.97 21.98
N ASP A 84 -10.08 13.09 20.99
CA ASP A 84 -10.93 11.92 20.75
C ASP A 84 -10.49 10.70 21.57
N GLU A 85 -10.91 10.58 22.84
CA GLU A 85 -10.75 9.37 23.68
C GLU A 85 -9.47 8.57 23.39
N ALA A 86 -8.32 9.16 23.74
CA ALA A 86 -7.02 8.60 23.40
C ALA A 86 -6.75 7.28 24.15
N TRP A 87 -6.26 6.29 23.43
CA TRP A 87 -5.76 5.04 24.03
C TRP A 87 -4.54 5.31 24.93
N PRO A 88 -4.28 4.46 25.94
CA PRO A 88 -3.16 4.67 26.85
C PRO A 88 -1.84 4.73 26.07
N ARG A 89 -1.02 5.72 26.41
CA ARG A 89 0.32 5.90 25.83
C ARG A 89 1.34 5.17 26.70
N HIS A 90 2.15 4.35 26.07
CA HIS A 90 3.27 3.69 26.74
C HIS A 90 4.58 4.43 26.45
N VAL A 91 5.60 4.18 27.28
CA VAL A 91 6.95 4.71 27.07
C VAL A 91 7.67 3.85 26.03
N TRP A 92 8.64 4.44 25.33
CA TRP A 92 9.47 3.71 24.38
C TRP A 92 10.44 2.76 25.11
N ASP A 93 10.39 1.48 24.74
CA ASP A 93 11.38 0.47 25.13
C ASP A 93 12.26 0.07 23.94
N GLU A 94 13.47 -0.44 24.18
CA GLU A 94 14.42 -0.84 23.11
C GLU A 94 13.89 -1.95 22.18
N GLN A 95 12.99 -2.79 22.68
CA GLN A 95 12.35 -3.86 21.90
C GLN A 95 11.11 -3.37 21.12
N SER A 96 10.69 -2.13 21.34
CA SER A 96 9.47 -1.57 20.78
C SER A 96 9.60 -1.38 19.28
N ARG A 97 8.55 -1.75 18.56
CA ARG A 97 8.41 -1.50 17.12
C ARG A 97 7.19 -0.64 16.91
N ARG A 98 7.40 0.63 16.60
CA ARG A 98 6.33 1.58 16.28
C ARG A 98 5.84 1.43 14.84
N VAL A 99 4.73 2.10 14.55
CA VAL A 99 4.13 2.14 13.22
C VAL A 99 5.07 2.81 12.20
N GLY A 100 4.89 2.54 10.92
CA GLY A 100 5.56 3.29 9.85
C GLY A 100 4.60 4.20 9.08
N LEU A 101 5.10 4.80 8.01
CA LEU A 101 4.32 5.69 7.15
C LEU A 101 4.16 5.13 5.74
N VAL A 102 3.15 5.64 5.03
CA VAL A 102 3.05 5.46 3.58
C VAL A 102 3.19 6.84 2.93
N ALA A 103 4.19 6.97 2.07
CA ALA A 103 4.57 8.25 1.44
C ALA A 103 4.56 8.15 -0.09
N VAL A 104 4.51 9.28 -0.77
CA VAL A 104 4.58 9.44 -2.22
C VAL A 104 5.98 9.91 -2.61
N LYS A 105 6.64 9.17 -3.50
CA LYS A 105 7.97 9.54 -4.00
C LYS A 105 7.88 10.69 -5.00
N LEU A 106 8.27 11.91 -4.65
CA LEU A 106 8.20 13.07 -5.54
C LEU A 106 9.32 13.07 -6.59
N GLY A 107 10.56 12.93 -6.13
CA GLY A 107 11.75 13.13 -6.95
C GLY A 107 13.03 13.03 -6.14
N MET A 108 14.14 13.42 -6.76
CA MET A 108 15.47 13.41 -6.14
C MET A 108 16.10 14.80 -6.26
N MET A 109 16.91 15.17 -5.28
CA MET A 109 17.67 16.42 -5.27
C MET A 109 19.05 16.20 -4.63
N PRO A 110 20.05 17.01 -4.98
CA PRO A 110 21.32 17.03 -4.25
C PRO A 110 21.17 17.78 -2.92
N VAL A 111 21.95 17.37 -1.93
CA VAL A 111 22.21 18.11 -0.69
C VAL A 111 23.69 18.05 -0.37
N TRP A 112 24.17 19.02 0.40
CA TRP A 112 25.57 19.13 0.79
C TRP A 112 25.71 19.03 2.30
N THR A 113 26.73 18.32 2.76
CA THR A 113 27.10 18.31 4.18
C THR A 113 27.99 19.50 4.50
N LYS A 114 28.13 19.77 5.79
CA LYS A 114 29.10 20.76 6.30
C LYS A 114 30.56 20.39 5.99
N SER A 115 30.83 19.13 5.64
CA SER A 115 32.16 18.67 5.18
C SER A 115 32.44 18.98 3.71
N GLY A 116 31.46 19.49 2.95
CA GLY A 116 31.57 19.71 1.50
C GLY A 116 31.18 18.50 0.64
N ASP A 117 30.80 17.37 1.24
CA ASP A 117 30.39 16.19 0.49
C ASP A 117 29.00 16.37 -0.12
N ARG A 118 28.86 15.94 -1.37
CA ARG A 118 27.57 15.92 -2.07
C ARG A 118 26.87 14.57 -1.86
N HIS A 119 25.68 14.62 -1.26
CA HIS A 119 24.77 13.48 -1.21
C HIS A 119 23.54 13.70 -2.10
N VAL A 120 22.97 12.60 -2.59
CA VAL A 120 21.71 12.64 -3.35
C VAL A 120 20.61 12.13 -2.45
N VAL A 121 19.51 12.87 -2.33
CA VAL A 121 18.35 12.50 -1.51
C VAL A 121 17.11 12.35 -2.35
N THR A 122 16.21 11.48 -1.89
CA THR A 122 14.86 11.31 -2.43
C THR A 122 13.85 12.00 -1.52
N MET A 123 12.97 12.81 -2.11
CA MET A 123 11.87 13.46 -1.41
C MET A 123 10.64 12.54 -1.36
N LEU A 124 10.14 12.26 -0.15
CA LEU A 124 8.96 11.45 0.10
C LEU A 124 7.91 12.29 0.83
N GLN A 125 6.77 12.54 0.19
CA GLN A 125 5.69 13.32 0.77
C GLN A 125 4.67 12.40 1.46
N VAL A 126 4.34 12.68 2.70
CA VAL A 126 3.29 11.99 3.44
C VAL A 126 1.97 12.71 3.14
N GLN A 127 1.08 12.05 2.40
CA GLN A 127 -0.22 12.60 1.99
C GLN A 127 -1.35 11.82 2.69
N ASP A 128 -2.10 12.50 3.56
CA ASP A 128 -3.27 11.98 4.28
C ASP A 128 -3.09 10.56 4.82
N CYS A 129 -1.98 10.32 5.53
CA CYS A 129 -1.65 9.02 6.08
C CYS A 129 -2.40 8.79 7.39
N HIS A 130 -3.22 7.75 7.48
CA HIS A 130 -4.03 7.45 8.65
C HIS A 130 -3.97 5.96 9.01
N VAL A 131 -4.10 5.65 10.30
CA VAL A 131 -4.33 4.28 10.78
C VAL A 131 -5.77 3.87 10.46
N ILE A 132 -5.99 2.76 9.79
CA ILE A 132 -7.32 2.31 9.34
C ILE A 132 -7.88 1.23 10.27
N LYS A 133 -7.05 0.26 10.65
CA LYS A 133 -7.48 -0.87 11.47
C LYS A 133 -6.34 -1.37 12.33
N HIS A 134 -6.68 -1.72 13.57
CA HIS A 134 -5.83 -2.48 14.48
C HIS A 134 -6.24 -3.96 14.44
N ILE A 135 -5.25 -4.85 14.36
CA ILE A 135 -5.43 -6.30 14.47
C ILE A 135 -4.62 -6.76 15.68
N PRO A 136 -5.25 -7.40 16.68
CA PRO A 136 -4.56 -7.88 17.87
C PRO A 136 -3.58 -9.00 17.51
N LYS A 137 -2.62 -9.26 18.42
CA LYS A 137 -1.55 -10.23 18.23
C LYS A 137 -2.04 -11.65 17.92
N ASP A 138 -3.08 -12.08 18.63
CA ASP A 138 -3.65 -13.43 18.50
C ASP A 138 -4.23 -13.70 17.11
N GLU A 139 -4.83 -12.67 16.49
CA GLU A 139 -5.42 -12.77 15.15
C GLU A 139 -4.40 -12.62 14.01
N TYR A 140 -3.24 -11.98 14.25
CA TYR A 140 -2.29 -11.66 13.19
C TYR A 140 -1.25 -12.75 12.95
N ASN A 141 -0.31 -12.93 13.87
CA ASN A 141 0.82 -13.86 13.71
C ASN A 141 1.30 -14.46 15.05
N GLY A 142 0.58 -14.23 16.14
CA GLY A 142 0.91 -14.69 17.50
C GLY A 142 2.13 -14.02 18.14
N THR A 143 2.89 -13.19 17.42
CA THR A 143 4.15 -12.59 17.91
C THR A 143 4.10 -11.06 18.00
N SER A 144 3.33 -10.38 17.17
CA SER A 144 3.18 -8.93 17.16
C SER A 144 1.77 -8.54 16.77
N ALA A 145 1.30 -7.38 17.23
CA ALA A 145 0.09 -6.77 16.71
C ALA A 145 0.34 -6.22 15.30
N ALA A 146 -0.73 -5.93 14.56
CA ALA A 146 -0.63 -5.32 13.25
C ALA A 146 -1.50 -4.06 13.13
N LEU A 147 -0.90 -3.01 12.59
CA LEU A 147 -1.62 -1.79 12.20
C LEU A 147 -1.69 -1.71 10.67
N ILE A 148 -2.90 -1.55 10.15
CA ILE A 148 -3.15 -1.26 8.74
C ILE A 148 -3.15 0.25 8.58
N VAL A 149 -2.26 0.77 7.76
CA VAL A 149 -2.12 2.20 7.47
C VAL A 149 -2.41 2.46 6.00
N GLY A 150 -3.19 3.50 5.73
CA GLY A 150 -3.53 3.95 4.39
C GLY A 150 -3.01 5.36 4.12
N ALA A 151 -2.63 5.64 2.87
CA ALA A 151 -2.29 6.99 2.43
C ALA A 151 -2.77 7.27 1.00
N LYS A 152 -2.83 8.57 0.69
CA LYS A 152 -3.33 9.16 -0.56
C LYS A 152 -4.81 8.86 -0.82
N ASN A 153 -5.65 9.89 -0.77
CA ASN A 153 -7.08 9.74 -0.98
C ASN A 153 -7.39 9.32 -2.43
N VAL A 154 -8.43 8.50 -2.59
CA VAL A 154 -8.94 8.06 -3.90
C VAL A 154 -10.45 8.24 -3.92
N SER A 155 -11.00 8.45 -5.11
CA SER A 155 -12.45 8.47 -5.31
C SER A 155 -13.11 7.15 -4.83
N PRO A 156 -14.25 7.23 -4.12
CA PRO A 156 -14.97 6.06 -3.65
C PRO A 156 -15.67 5.30 -4.79
N PHE A 157 -15.99 5.98 -5.90
CA PHE A 157 -16.82 5.46 -6.99
C PHE A 157 -16.25 4.23 -7.72
N HIS A 158 -14.95 4.01 -7.64
CA HIS A 158 -14.25 2.93 -8.34
C HIS A 158 -13.78 1.82 -7.38
N ARG A 159 -14.42 1.69 -6.22
CA ARG A 159 -14.06 0.75 -5.16
C ARG A 159 -15.25 -0.12 -4.77
N SER A 160 -14.97 -1.33 -4.28
CA SER A 160 -16.01 -2.22 -3.76
C SER A 160 -16.56 -1.69 -2.44
N SER A 161 -17.83 -2.04 -2.12
CA SER A 161 -18.46 -1.69 -0.84
C SER A 161 -17.66 -2.18 0.35
N GLU A 162 -17.19 -3.43 0.31
CA GLU A 162 -16.34 -4.04 1.36
C GLU A 162 -15.05 -3.25 1.61
N TYR A 163 -14.48 -2.66 0.56
CA TYR A 163 -13.30 -1.81 0.69
C TYR A 163 -13.66 -0.52 1.44
N LEU A 164 -14.80 0.10 1.09
CA LEU A 164 -15.27 1.34 1.69
C LEU A 164 -15.66 1.19 3.16
N GLU A 165 -16.32 0.09 3.54
CA GLU A 165 -16.76 -0.19 4.92
C GLU A 165 -15.64 -0.08 5.94
N GLN A 166 -14.42 -0.52 5.59
CA GLN A 166 -13.26 -0.43 6.47
C GLN A 166 -12.88 1.03 6.79
N PHE A 167 -13.08 1.95 5.85
CA PHE A 167 -12.80 3.38 6.03
C PHE A 167 -13.94 4.09 6.74
N HIS A 168 -15.19 3.67 6.53
CA HIS A 168 -16.34 4.16 7.30
C HIS A 168 -16.18 3.87 8.80
N ASN A 169 -15.74 2.65 9.16
CA ASN A 169 -15.48 2.28 10.56
C ASN A 169 -14.37 3.13 11.20
N ALA A 170 -13.37 3.55 10.42
CA ALA A 170 -12.30 4.44 10.88
C ALA A 170 -12.66 5.94 10.79
N GLY A 171 -13.77 6.29 10.12
CA GLY A 171 -14.18 7.67 9.87
C GLY A 171 -13.17 8.48 9.04
N VAL A 172 -12.57 7.87 8.02
CA VAL A 172 -11.58 8.53 7.13
C VAL A 172 -11.95 8.30 5.66
N PRO A 173 -11.48 9.14 4.72
CA PRO A 173 -11.72 8.89 3.30
C PRO A 173 -10.96 7.65 2.79
N PRO A 174 -11.45 6.97 1.74
CA PRO A 174 -10.80 5.81 1.16
C PRO A 174 -9.42 6.15 0.58
N LYS A 175 -8.45 5.27 0.85
CA LYS A 175 -7.03 5.49 0.51
C LYS A 175 -6.61 4.68 -0.72
N GLN A 176 -5.48 5.01 -1.36
CA GLN A 176 -5.03 4.31 -2.57
C GLN A 176 -4.36 2.98 -2.25
N LYS A 177 -3.49 2.99 -1.24
CA LYS A 177 -2.67 1.85 -0.83
C LYS A 177 -2.81 1.66 0.67
N LEU A 178 -3.16 0.44 1.05
CA LEU A 178 -3.12 -0.04 2.43
C LEU A 178 -1.84 -0.84 2.62
N THR A 179 -1.17 -0.62 3.74
CA THR A 179 0.04 -1.35 4.09
C THR A 179 0.00 -1.75 5.55
N THR A 180 0.30 -3.02 5.82
CA THR A 180 0.37 -3.55 7.18
C THR A 180 1.75 -3.32 7.78
N PHE A 181 1.78 -2.85 9.02
CA PHE A 181 2.98 -2.74 9.85
C PHE A 181 2.84 -3.68 11.04
N SER A 182 3.89 -4.45 11.31
CA SER A 182 3.99 -5.25 12.53
C SER A 182 4.48 -4.34 13.64
N VAL A 183 3.72 -4.28 14.73
CA VAL A 183 3.87 -3.29 15.80
C VAL A 183 3.83 -4.03 17.14
N THR A 184 4.59 -3.55 18.11
CA THR A 184 4.54 -4.09 19.49
C THR A 184 3.29 -3.59 20.22
N GLU A 185 2.82 -4.33 21.22
CA GLU A 185 1.56 -4.01 21.93
C GLU A 185 1.59 -2.62 22.59
N ASN A 186 2.76 -2.18 23.05
CA ASN A 186 2.97 -0.84 23.62
C ASN A 186 2.91 0.30 22.59
N ALA A 187 2.98 -0.01 21.29
CA ALA A 187 3.06 0.97 20.20
C ALA A 187 1.77 1.05 19.37
N VAL A 188 0.68 0.49 19.90
CA VAL A 188 -0.63 0.46 19.23
C VAL A 188 -1.27 1.84 19.24
N ILE A 189 -1.87 2.22 18.10
CA ILE A 189 -2.50 3.53 17.88
C ILE A 189 -3.96 3.30 17.49
N LYS A 190 -4.85 4.17 17.99
CA LYS A 190 -6.28 4.16 17.68
C LYS A 190 -6.51 4.30 16.16
N PRO A 191 -7.40 3.50 15.55
CA PRO A 191 -7.86 3.72 14.18
C PRO A 191 -8.43 5.14 13.98
N GLY A 192 -8.22 5.72 12.81
CA GLY A 192 -8.58 7.10 12.47
C GLY A 192 -7.49 8.13 12.76
N THR A 193 -6.44 7.78 13.53
CA THR A 193 -5.36 8.71 13.88
C THR A 193 -4.53 9.13 12.65
N PRO A 194 -4.29 10.44 12.41
CA PRO A 194 -3.42 10.93 11.35
C PRO A 194 -1.95 10.71 11.70
N LEU A 195 -1.13 10.48 10.68
CA LEU A 195 0.31 10.29 10.79
C LEU A 195 1.04 11.30 9.90
N TYR A 196 1.96 12.05 10.51
CA TYR A 196 2.72 13.13 9.87
C TYR A 196 4.17 12.74 9.58
N ALA A 197 4.86 13.53 8.75
CA ALA A 197 6.27 13.30 8.44
C ALA A 197 7.19 13.42 9.67
N ALA A 198 6.84 14.29 10.62
CA ALA A 198 7.55 14.47 11.89
C ALA A 198 7.56 13.23 12.81
N HIS A 199 6.85 12.15 12.42
CA HIS A 199 7.04 10.83 13.00
C HIS A 199 8.51 10.37 12.92
N PHE A 200 9.23 10.73 11.86
CA PHE A 200 10.67 10.51 11.77
C PHE A 200 11.42 11.79 12.11
N ARG A 201 12.59 11.65 12.74
CA ARG A 201 13.49 12.77 13.05
C ARG A 201 14.76 12.69 12.18
N PRO A 202 15.40 13.82 11.84
CA PRO A 202 16.67 13.79 11.11
C PRO A 202 17.75 12.99 11.86
N GLY A 203 18.67 12.38 11.12
CA GLY A 203 19.71 11.50 11.66
C GLY A 203 19.30 10.04 11.81
N GLN A 204 17.99 9.74 11.83
CA GLN A 204 17.46 8.38 11.92
C GLN A 204 17.67 7.58 10.62
N TYR A 205 17.65 6.26 10.74
CA TYR A 205 17.74 5.33 9.61
C TYR A 205 16.40 4.62 9.38
N VAL A 206 15.97 4.60 8.11
CA VAL A 206 14.69 4.01 7.69
C VAL A 206 14.90 2.97 6.59
N ASP A 207 13.97 2.02 6.53
CA ASP A 207 13.86 1.07 5.42
C ASP A 207 12.65 1.43 4.56
N LEU A 208 12.86 1.41 3.24
CA LEU A 208 11.87 1.83 2.25
C LEU A 208 11.49 0.67 1.33
N THR A 209 10.21 0.31 1.32
CA THR A 209 9.68 -0.75 0.45
C THR A 209 8.73 -0.18 -0.60
N ALA A 210 8.99 -0.46 -1.88
CA ALA A 210 8.11 -0.06 -2.98
C ALA A 210 8.17 -1.03 -4.16
N LYS A 211 7.22 -0.92 -5.08
CA LYS A 211 7.28 -1.66 -6.34
C LYS A 211 8.34 -1.06 -7.25
N THR A 212 9.28 -1.89 -7.69
CA THR A 212 10.30 -1.51 -8.67
C THR A 212 9.70 -1.19 -10.03
N ILE A 213 10.39 -0.38 -10.83
CA ILE A 213 9.96 -0.05 -12.20
C ILE A 213 9.88 -1.33 -13.03
N GLY A 214 8.69 -1.61 -13.57
CA GLY A 214 8.47 -2.74 -14.46
C GLY A 214 9.16 -2.53 -15.81
N LYS A 215 10.01 -3.47 -16.21
CA LYS A 215 10.67 -3.47 -17.52
C LYS A 215 10.04 -4.47 -18.50
N GLY A 216 8.91 -5.09 -18.15
CA GLY A 216 8.27 -6.11 -18.98
C GLY A 216 9.09 -7.39 -19.10
N PHE A 217 8.91 -8.16 -20.18
CA PHE A 217 9.72 -9.34 -20.49
C PHE A 217 11.10 -8.91 -20.98
N GLN A 218 12.15 -9.35 -20.29
CA GLN A 218 13.54 -8.97 -20.59
C GLN A 218 14.41 -10.21 -20.87
N GLY A 219 15.34 -10.04 -21.80
CA GLY A 219 16.36 -11.04 -22.12
C GLY A 219 17.41 -11.19 -21.01
N VAL A 220 18.22 -12.25 -21.09
CA VAL A 220 19.18 -12.61 -20.03
C VAL A 220 20.27 -11.59 -19.76
N MET A 221 20.71 -10.85 -20.78
CA MET A 221 21.73 -9.80 -20.60
C MET A 221 21.22 -8.68 -19.70
N LYS A 222 19.99 -8.17 -19.94
CA LYS A 222 19.42 -7.06 -19.16
C LYS A 222 18.84 -7.52 -17.82
N ARG A 223 18.28 -8.74 -17.75
CA ARG A 223 17.68 -9.29 -16.53
C ARG A 223 18.73 -9.77 -15.52
N TRP A 224 19.81 -10.37 -15.98
CA TRP A 224 20.78 -11.08 -15.14
C TRP A 224 22.24 -10.62 -15.31
N GLY A 225 22.52 -9.67 -16.21
CA GLY A 225 23.88 -9.18 -16.45
C GLY A 225 24.77 -10.16 -17.22
N PHE A 226 24.21 -11.06 -18.03
CA PHE A 226 25.01 -11.97 -18.86
C PHE A 226 25.80 -11.18 -19.92
N LYS A 227 27.06 -11.57 -20.15
CA LYS A 227 27.96 -10.91 -21.12
C LYS A 227 27.52 -11.06 -22.58
N GLY A 228 26.79 -12.14 -22.91
CA GLY A 228 26.43 -12.47 -24.29
C GLY A 228 27.59 -13.13 -25.05
N GLN A 229 27.57 -13.04 -26.37
CA GLN A 229 28.55 -13.62 -27.29
C GLN A 229 29.20 -12.49 -28.11
N PRO A 230 30.43 -12.67 -28.61
CA PRO A 230 31.10 -11.65 -29.42
C PRO A 230 30.28 -11.27 -30.66
N ALA A 231 30.46 -10.04 -31.12
CA ALA A 231 29.77 -9.51 -32.30
C ALA A 231 30.40 -9.98 -33.62
N THR A 232 31.73 -10.14 -33.65
CA THR A 232 32.52 -10.53 -34.84
C THR A 232 33.05 -11.97 -34.72
N HIS A 233 33.95 -12.37 -35.64
CA HIS A 233 34.59 -13.69 -35.68
C HIS A 233 33.60 -14.87 -35.89
N GLY A 234 32.69 -14.73 -36.86
CA GLY A 234 31.84 -15.83 -37.34
C GLY A 234 30.61 -16.14 -36.46
N GLN A 235 30.33 -15.33 -35.44
CA GLN A 235 29.17 -15.57 -34.59
C GLN A 235 27.86 -15.32 -35.35
N THR A 236 27.00 -16.33 -35.47
CA THR A 236 25.76 -16.24 -36.26
C THR A 236 24.53 -16.29 -35.36
N LYS A 237 23.76 -15.19 -35.29
CA LYS A 237 22.44 -15.09 -34.61
C LYS A 237 22.43 -15.41 -33.10
N THR A 238 23.57 -15.45 -32.41
CA THR A 238 23.61 -15.80 -30.97
C THR A 238 24.04 -14.69 -30.02
N HIS A 239 24.31 -13.47 -30.48
CA HIS A 239 24.94 -12.38 -29.71
C HIS A 239 24.35 -12.13 -28.30
N ARG A 240 23.05 -12.39 -28.10
CA ARG A 240 22.32 -12.11 -26.85
C ARG A 240 21.69 -13.35 -26.19
N ARG A 241 22.12 -14.56 -26.61
CA ARG A 241 21.54 -15.82 -26.13
C ARG A 241 22.15 -16.24 -24.77
N PRO A 242 21.44 -17.00 -23.94
CA PRO A 242 21.94 -17.46 -22.63
C PRO A 242 23.14 -18.41 -22.69
N GLY A 243 23.45 -19.00 -23.84
CA GLY A 243 24.45 -20.07 -23.92
C GLY A 243 23.94 -21.37 -23.30
N ALA A 244 24.84 -22.18 -22.74
CA ALA A 244 24.50 -23.46 -22.14
C ALA A 244 23.64 -23.30 -20.87
N LEU A 245 22.57 -24.10 -20.77
CA LEU A 245 21.60 -24.03 -19.67
C LEU A 245 21.90 -25.02 -18.53
N GLY A 246 22.68 -26.07 -18.79
CA GLY A 246 23.02 -27.11 -17.83
C GLY A 246 24.11 -28.05 -18.37
N PRO A 247 24.52 -29.06 -17.57
CA PRO A 247 25.62 -29.97 -17.89
C PRO A 247 25.34 -30.98 -19.02
N GLY A 248 24.19 -30.90 -19.70
CA GLY A 248 23.86 -31.78 -20.82
C GLY A 248 23.43 -33.18 -20.37
N GLY A 249 24.40 -34.04 -20.04
CA GLY A 249 24.24 -35.48 -19.78
C GLY A 249 23.59 -35.81 -18.44
N ASP A 250 24.35 -35.84 -17.34
CA ASP A 250 23.82 -36.11 -15.99
C ASP A 250 23.75 -34.77 -15.22
N PRO A 251 22.60 -34.33 -14.68
CA PRO A 251 21.28 -34.99 -14.52
C PRO A 251 20.22 -34.68 -15.60
N ALA A 252 20.62 -34.45 -16.86
CA ALA A 252 19.75 -34.22 -18.03
C ALA A 252 18.62 -33.18 -17.85
N LYS A 253 18.78 -32.24 -16.91
CA LYS A 253 17.74 -31.28 -16.56
C LYS A 253 18.29 -29.88 -16.34
N VAL A 254 17.39 -28.91 -16.45
CA VAL A 254 17.66 -27.54 -15.99
C VAL A 254 17.39 -27.47 -14.49
N PHE A 255 18.39 -27.04 -13.72
CA PHE A 255 18.22 -26.85 -12.28
C PHE A 255 17.14 -25.80 -11.97
N LYS A 256 16.33 -26.06 -10.94
CA LYS A 256 15.31 -25.11 -10.46
C LYS A 256 16.00 -23.80 -10.06
N GLY A 257 15.40 -22.67 -10.41
CA GLY A 257 15.98 -21.34 -10.17
C GLY A 257 17.08 -20.91 -11.16
N LYS A 258 17.36 -21.68 -12.22
CA LYS A 258 18.31 -21.26 -13.26
C LYS A 258 17.87 -19.93 -13.89
N LYS A 259 18.84 -19.01 -14.04
CA LYS A 259 18.65 -17.68 -14.62
C LYS A 259 18.23 -17.78 -16.09
N MET A 260 17.00 -17.36 -16.39
CA MET A 260 16.37 -17.41 -17.72
C MET A 260 15.70 -16.08 -18.09
N PRO A 261 15.41 -15.80 -19.38
CA PRO A 261 14.67 -14.60 -19.76
C PRO A 261 13.28 -14.59 -19.13
N GLY A 262 12.69 -13.41 -18.92
CA GLY A 262 11.37 -13.30 -18.30
C GLY A 262 11.07 -11.91 -17.76
N LYS A 263 9.95 -11.79 -17.03
CA LYS A 263 9.50 -10.52 -16.45
C LYS A 263 10.54 -9.97 -15.46
N MET A 264 10.91 -8.70 -15.64
CA MET A 264 11.85 -7.98 -14.80
C MET A 264 11.19 -6.74 -14.19
N GLY A 265 11.40 -6.53 -12.89
CA GLY A 265 10.78 -5.43 -12.13
C GLY A 265 9.28 -5.65 -11.86
N ASN A 266 8.59 -4.59 -11.41
CA ASN A 266 7.21 -4.66 -10.91
C ASN A 266 7.04 -5.68 -9.76
N ILE A 267 8.08 -5.81 -8.95
CA ILE A 267 8.12 -6.58 -7.71
C ILE A 267 8.40 -5.63 -6.55
N TYR A 268 7.96 -5.97 -5.34
CA TYR A 268 8.33 -5.21 -4.15
C TYR A 268 9.79 -5.46 -3.82
N ASP A 269 10.52 -4.38 -3.61
CA ASP A 269 11.91 -4.41 -3.17
C ASP A 269 12.08 -3.43 -2.01
N THR A 270 13.04 -3.71 -1.12
CA THR A 270 13.30 -2.91 0.08
C THR A 270 14.73 -2.41 0.08
N SER A 271 14.89 -1.10 0.16
CA SER A 271 16.18 -0.47 0.43
C SER A 271 16.32 -0.26 1.94
N PHE A 272 17.39 -0.82 2.52
CA PHE A 272 17.61 -0.83 3.96
C PHE A 272 18.62 0.24 4.38
N GLY A 273 18.48 0.76 5.59
CA GLY A 273 19.50 1.60 6.23
C GLY A 273 19.71 2.97 5.57
N LEU A 274 18.64 3.62 5.13
CA LEU A 274 18.73 4.95 4.52
C LEU A 274 18.59 6.04 5.58
N LYS A 275 19.57 6.93 5.69
CA LYS A 275 19.56 8.07 6.65
C LYS A 275 18.52 9.11 6.25
N VAL A 276 17.79 9.66 7.20
CA VAL A 276 16.91 10.83 7.03
C VAL A 276 17.75 12.09 7.26
N TRP A 277 17.82 12.95 6.25
CA TRP A 277 18.65 14.17 6.27
C TRP A 277 17.89 15.40 6.73
N ARG A 278 16.65 15.54 6.30
CA ARG A 278 15.78 16.68 6.58
C ARG A 278 14.33 16.20 6.67
N VAL A 279 13.53 16.87 7.50
CA VAL A 279 12.08 16.68 7.59
C VAL A 279 11.42 18.04 7.52
N ASN A 280 10.52 18.24 6.55
CA ASN A 280 9.71 19.44 6.43
C ASN A 280 8.32 19.17 7.02
N THR A 281 7.93 19.94 8.03
CA THR A 281 6.69 19.76 8.80
C THR A 281 5.48 20.31 8.05
N LYS A 282 5.63 21.48 7.42
CA LYS A 282 4.56 22.17 6.68
C LYS A 282 4.01 21.39 5.49
N HIS A 283 4.88 20.84 4.66
CA HIS A 283 4.51 20.06 3.48
C HIS A 283 4.53 18.55 3.72
N ASN A 284 4.87 18.13 4.93
CA ASN A 284 5.01 16.72 5.33
C ASN A 284 5.97 15.95 4.41
N ILE A 285 7.19 16.47 4.19
CA ILE A 285 8.19 15.87 3.29
C ILE A 285 9.37 15.32 4.08
N LEU A 286 9.72 14.06 3.80
CA LEU A 286 10.94 13.40 4.27
C LEU A 286 12.01 13.43 3.19
N TYR A 287 13.23 13.82 3.55
CA TYR A 287 14.39 13.79 2.67
C TYR A 287 15.28 12.62 3.07
N VAL A 288 15.19 11.53 2.32
CA VAL A 288 15.89 10.27 2.61
C VAL A 288 17.11 10.11 1.71
N ASN A 289 18.22 9.64 2.27
CA ASN A 289 19.46 9.41 1.54
C ASN A 289 19.28 8.40 0.40
N GLY A 290 19.96 8.65 -0.71
CA GLY A 290 20.08 7.73 -1.84
C GLY A 290 18.81 7.59 -2.67
N SER A 291 18.77 6.51 -3.44
CA SER A 291 17.67 6.17 -4.34
C SER A 291 16.66 5.23 -3.70
N VAL A 292 15.38 5.48 -3.94
CA VAL A 292 14.26 4.64 -3.49
C VAL A 292 13.70 3.82 -4.64
N PRO A 293 13.31 2.55 -4.46
CA PRO A 293 12.68 1.76 -5.52
C PRO A 293 11.39 2.40 -6.04
N GLY A 294 11.14 2.24 -7.34
CA GLY A 294 9.91 2.70 -8.01
C GLY A 294 10.03 4.02 -8.76
N HIS A 295 9.01 4.31 -9.57
CA HIS A 295 8.91 5.51 -10.40
C HIS A 295 8.53 6.75 -9.57
N ARG A 296 8.61 7.95 -10.17
CA ARG A 296 8.10 9.18 -9.53
C ARG A 296 6.59 9.10 -9.35
N ASN A 297 6.08 9.66 -8.27
CA ASN A 297 4.70 9.62 -7.78
C ASN A 297 4.18 8.23 -7.36
N CYS A 298 5.07 7.27 -7.11
CA CYS A 298 4.68 5.96 -6.57
C CYS A 298 4.53 6.01 -5.03
N LEU A 299 3.75 5.07 -4.48
CA LEU A 299 3.54 4.93 -3.04
C LEU A 299 4.59 3.99 -2.42
N VAL A 300 5.30 4.50 -1.43
CA VAL A 300 6.42 3.87 -0.72
C VAL A 300 6.01 3.60 0.73
N LYS A 301 6.31 2.39 1.22
CA LYS A 301 6.21 2.05 2.64
C LYS A 301 7.50 2.50 3.34
N VAL A 302 7.40 3.33 4.35
CA VAL A 302 8.50 3.81 5.19
C VAL A 302 8.37 3.18 6.56
N ARG A 303 9.44 2.62 7.11
CA ARG A 303 9.49 2.12 8.49
C ARG A 303 10.87 2.33 9.08
N ASP A 304 10.97 2.27 10.41
CA ASP A 304 12.26 2.21 11.08
C ASP A 304 13.09 1.03 10.55
N THR A 305 14.41 1.20 10.55
CA THR A 305 15.33 0.19 10.04
C THR A 305 15.39 -1.05 10.92
N ILE A 306 15.48 -2.23 10.31
CA ILE A 306 15.72 -3.50 11.02
C ILE A 306 17.21 -3.81 11.16
N LEU A 307 18.09 -3.07 10.46
CA LEU A 307 19.53 -3.36 10.47
C LEU A 307 20.14 -3.16 11.86
N PRO A 308 20.73 -4.19 12.50
CA PRO A 308 21.20 -4.11 13.88
C PRO A 308 22.20 -2.96 14.13
N ARG A 309 23.06 -2.66 13.14
CA ARG A 309 24.04 -1.57 13.21
C ARG A 309 23.42 -0.18 13.36
N HIS A 310 22.18 0.00 12.89
CA HIS A 310 21.51 1.29 12.81
C HIS A 310 20.37 1.44 13.81
N VAL A 311 19.83 0.34 14.37
CA VAL A 311 18.79 0.39 15.41
C VAL A 311 19.22 1.25 16.59
N LEU A 312 20.48 1.12 17.03
CA LEU A 312 21.02 1.91 18.15
C LEU A 312 21.08 3.42 17.87
N LYS A 313 21.03 3.84 16.60
CA LYS A 313 21.01 5.26 16.22
C LYS A 313 19.60 5.85 16.22
N ASN A 314 18.56 5.02 16.26
CA ASN A 314 17.17 5.45 16.32
C ASN A 314 16.66 5.50 17.78
N ARG A 315 17.50 5.93 18.74
CA ARG A 315 17.10 6.04 20.15
C ARG A 315 16.08 7.16 20.34
N ASN A 316 15.12 6.92 21.23
CA ASN A 316 14.08 7.87 21.65
C ASN A 316 13.35 8.59 20.49
N PRO A 317 12.79 7.86 19.52
CA PRO A 317 11.96 8.48 18.50
C PRO A 317 10.59 8.89 19.09
N PRO A 318 9.84 9.79 18.45
CA PRO A 318 8.46 10.08 18.87
C PRO A 318 7.63 8.80 18.95
N PHE A 319 7.06 8.53 20.13
CA PHE A 319 6.39 7.27 20.44
C PHE A 319 5.05 7.52 21.13
N PRO A 320 3.96 6.82 20.75
CA PRO A 320 3.85 5.83 19.65
C PRO A 320 3.92 6.46 18.25
N THR A 321 3.59 7.74 18.14
CA THR A 321 3.79 8.59 16.95
C THR A 321 3.97 10.04 17.38
N PHE A 322 4.30 10.94 16.44
CA PHE A 322 4.25 12.38 16.67
C PHE A 322 2.81 12.89 16.59
N PHE A 323 2.42 13.74 17.55
CA PHE A 323 1.14 14.44 17.59
C PHE A 323 1.39 15.94 17.54
N THR A 324 0.63 16.65 16.72
CA THR A 324 0.79 18.10 16.51
C THR A 324 0.41 18.93 17.73
N ASP A 325 -0.48 18.41 18.60
CA ASP A 325 -0.93 19.14 19.79
C ASP A 325 0.13 19.15 20.91
N ASP A 326 1.10 18.23 20.89
CA ASP A 326 2.10 18.08 21.96
C ASP A 326 3.25 19.12 21.82
N GLU A 327 3.67 19.45 20.59
CA GLU A 327 4.82 20.32 20.32
C GLU A 327 4.72 20.99 18.95
N GLU A 328 4.89 22.31 18.89
CA GLU A 328 5.07 23.04 17.64
C GLU A 328 6.53 22.97 17.17
N LEU A 329 6.75 22.34 16.03
CA LEU A 329 8.07 22.16 15.43
C LEU A 329 8.37 23.25 14.39
N PRO A 330 9.64 23.60 14.18
CA PRO A 330 10.03 24.49 13.08
C PRO A 330 9.63 23.89 11.71
N GLU A 331 9.57 24.76 10.69
CA GLU A 331 9.18 24.37 9.33
C GLU A 331 10.08 23.26 8.76
N ASP A 332 11.37 23.32 9.06
CA ASP A 332 12.36 22.35 8.64
C ASP A 332 13.26 21.90 9.80
N LEU A 333 13.36 20.58 9.96
CA LEU A 333 14.31 19.93 10.85
C LEU A 333 15.45 19.39 10.00
N TYR A 334 16.67 19.83 10.28
CA TYR A 334 17.89 19.39 9.60
C TYR A 334 18.69 18.43 10.49
N ALA A 335 19.42 17.50 9.88
CA ALA A 335 20.44 16.74 10.60
C ALA A 335 21.67 17.62 10.87
N ASP A 336 22.39 17.37 11.96
CA ASP A 336 23.52 18.21 12.42
C ASP A 336 24.60 18.41 11.34
N ASP A 337 24.90 17.35 10.58
CA ASP A 337 25.93 17.34 9.54
C ASP A 337 25.49 18.03 8.23
N LEU A 338 24.21 18.40 8.10
CA LEU A 338 23.64 18.94 6.86
C LEU A 338 23.83 20.46 6.80
N PHE A 339 24.34 20.95 5.67
CA PHE A 339 24.47 22.39 5.43
C PHE A 339 23.09 23.02 5.24
N GLN A 340 22.81 24.12 5.95
CA GLN A 340 21.54 24.83 5.82
C GLN A 340 21.66 25.98 4.83
N PHE A 341 20.65 26.15 3.97
CA PHE A 341 20.60 27.27 3.05
C PHE A 341 20.39 28.57 3.85
N GLY A 342 21.45 29.38 3.95
CA GLY A 342 21.49 30.60 4.76
C GLY A 342 22.68 30.67 5.72
N GLU A 343 23.33 29.53 5.99
CA GLU A 343 24.61 29.50 6.72
C GLU A 343 25.74 30.10 5.87
N PRO A 344 26.81 30.64 6.50
CA PRO A 344 27.98 31.15 5.78
C PRO A 344 28.59 30.06 4.90
N THR A 345 29.22 30.47 3.80
CA THR A 345 29.88 29.54 2.89
C THR A 345 30.98 28.77 3.62
N LEU A 346 31.10 27.48 3.34
CA LEU A 346 32.19 26.66 3.88
C LEU A 346 33.53 27.20 3.38
N GLU A 347 34.48 27.38 4.29
CA GLU A 347 35.86 27.81 3.99
C GLU A 347 36.77 26.65 3.58
#